data_AF-A0A2A5VJK5-F1
#
_entry.id   AF-A0A2A5VJK5-F1
#
_cell.length_a   1.000
_cell.length_b   1.000
_cell.length_c   1.000
_cell.angle_alpha   90.00
_cell.angle_beta   90.00
_cell.angle_gamma   90.00
#
_symmetry.space_group_name_H-M   'P 1'
#
loop_
_entity.id
_entity.type
_entity.pdbx_description
1 polymer ?
#
loop_
_entity_poly.entity_id
_entity_poly.type
_entity_poly.pdbx_seq_one_letter_code
_entity_poly.pdbx_strand_id
1 'polypeptide(L)' 'MGNIRPSFIKTRALRLLEIYPDKFTADFETNKHLVSEYTDSDTIGTKRMRNWIAGYITRYIQRRTD' A
#
# COMPACT_ATOMS: atom_id res chain seq x y z
N MET A 1 13.49 20.23 -0.57
CA MET A 1 12.94 19.38 0.51
C MET A 1 12.44 18.09 -0.12
N GLY A 2 13.00 16.92 0.24
CA GLY A 2 12.73 15.65 -0.43
C GLY A 2 11.37 15.05 -0.07
N ASN A 3 10.65 14.50 -1.06
CA ASN A 3 9.39 13.78 -0.86
C ASN A 3 9.64 12.35 -0.40
N ILE A 4 10.04 12.18 0.88
CA ILE A 4 10.24 10.86 1.48
C ILE A 4 8.94 10.41 2.15
N ARG A 5 8.48 9.21 1.80
CA ARG A 5 7.35 8.57 2.50
C ARG A 5 7.81 8.13 3.89
N PRO A 6 7.07 8.46 4.96
CA PRO A 6 7.41 8.06 6.32
C PRO A 6 7.44 6.54 6.49
N SER A 7 8.25 6.08 7.45
CA SER A 7 8.57 4.66 7.68
C SER A 7 7.33 3.80 7.94
N PHE A 8 6.38 4.32 8.74
CA PHE A 8 5.19 3.57 9.14
C PHE A 8 4.32 3.15 7.94
N ILE A 9 4.33 3.93 6.86
CA ILE A 9 3.61 3.61 5.62
C ILE A 9 4.21 2.36 4.97
N LYS A 10 5.54 2.29 4.93
CA LYS A 10 6.26 1.15 4.36
C LYS A 10 5.99 -0.10 5.20
N THR A 11 6.07 0.02 6.52
CA THR A 11 5.79 -1.09 7.45
C THR A 11 4.36 -1.61 7.30
N ARG A 12 3.36 -0.72 7.22
CA ARG A 12 1.95 -1.12 7.00
C ARG A 12 1.74 -1.78 5.63
N ALA A 13 2.34 -1.23 4.58
CA ALA A 13 2.26 -1.80 3.24
C ALA A 13 2.88 -3.20 3.18
N LEU A 14 4.04 -3.41 3.80
CA LEU A 14 4.68 -4.72 3.91
C LEU A 14 3.81 -5.69 4.70
N ARG A 15 3.28 -5.28 5.85
CA ARG A 15 2.37 -6.11 6.64
C ARG A 15 1.14 -6.55 5.84
N LEU A 16 0.53 -5.64 5.08
CA LEU A 16 -0.61 -6.00 4.22
C LEU A 16 -0.23 -7.06 3.17
N LEU A 17 0.95 -6.93 2.57
CA LEU A 17 1.48 -7.92 1.63
C LEU A 17 1.81 -9.27 2.30
N GLU A 18 2.25 -9.26 3.55
CA GLU A 18 2.50 -10.49 4.32
C GLU A 18 1.21 -11.23 4.67
N ILE A 19 0.14 -10.48 4.99
CA ILE A 19 -1.17 -11.06 5.36
C ILE A 19 -1.94 -11.51 4.11
N TYR A 20 -1.88 -10.75 3.02
CA TYR A 20 -2.64 -11.00 1.79
C TYR A 20 -1.76 -10.99 0.52
N PRO A 21 -0.78 -11.89 0.40
CA PRO A 21 0.19 -11.87 -0.69
C PRO A 21 -0.45 -12.04 -2.08
N ASP A 22 -1.46 -12.89 -2.20
CA ASP A 22 -2.14 -13.20 -3.47
C ASP A 22 -3.20 -12.17 -3.90
N LYS A 23 -3.54 -11.21 -3.04
CA LYS A 23 -4.62 -10.24 -3.33
C LYS A 23 -4.09 -9.01 -4.06
N PHE A 24 -2.87 -8.59 -3.75
CA PHE A 24 -2.31 -7.38 -4.34
C PHE A 24 -1.69 -7.67 -5.70
N THR A 25 -1.81 -6.72 -6.62
CA THR A 25 -1.35 -6.86 -8.00
C THR A 25 -0.45 -5.69 -8.40
N ALA A 26 0.05 -5.68 -9.64
CA ALA A 26 0.79 -4.55 -10.19
C ALA A 26 -0.11 -3.34 -10.56
N ASP A 27 -1.42 -3.41 -10.31
CA ASP A 27 -2.37 -2.33 -10.62
C ASP A 27 -2.61 -1.40 -9.41
N PHE A 28 -2.56 -0.09 -9.64
CA PHE A 28 -2.70 0.90 -8.57
C PHE A 28 -4.13 1.05 -8.08
N GLU A 29 -5.11 1.06 -9.00
CA GLU A 29 -6.53 1.25 -8.66
C GLU A 29 -7.04 0.09 -7.82
N THR A 30 -6.74 -1.14 -8.23
CA THR A 30 -7.06 -2.37 -7.52
C THR A 30 -6.47 -2.35 -6.11
N ASN A 31 -5.17 -2.05 -5.99
CA ASN A 31 -4.51 -1.98 -4.69
C ASN A 31 -5.09 -0.87 -3.80
N LYS A 32 -5.50 0.27 -4.37
CA LYS A 32 -6.14 1.37 -3.62
C LYS A 32 -7.48 0.93 -3.03
N HIS A 33 -8.28 0.17 -3.78
CA HIS A 33 -9.52 -0.41 -3.29
C HIS A 33 -9.26 -1.44 -2.20
N LEU A 34 -8.36 -2.39 -2.42
CA LEU A 34 -8.00 -3.41 -1.44
C LEU A 34 -7.46 -2.82 -0.13
N VAL A 35 -6.58 -1.82 -0.20
CA VAL A 35 -6.10 -1.10 1.00
C VAL A 35 -7.25 -0.44 1.75
N SER A 36 -8.28 0.04 1.05
CA SER A 36 -9.47 0.61 1.67
C SER A 36 -10.38 -0.44 2.31
N GLU A 37 -10.41 -1.67 1.78
CA GLU A 37 -11.21 -2.76 2.35
C GLU A 37 -10.52 -3.43 3.53
N TYR A 38 -9.19 -3.65 3.42
CA TYR A 38 -8.41 -4.33 4.45
C TYR A 38 -7.93 -3.44 5.59
N THR A 39 -8.22 -2.14 5.52
CA THR A 39 -7.86 -1.23 6.60
C THR A 39 -9.07 -0.42 7.00
N ASP A 40 -9.44 -0.52 8.27
CA ASP A 40 -10.52 0.27 8.84
C ASP A 40 -10.25 1.76 8.61
N SER A 41 -11.30 2.50 8.23
CA SER A 41 -11.24 3.95 7.93
C SER A 41 -10.59 4.78 9.03
N ASP A 42 -10.60 4.28 10.27
CA ASP A 42 -9.98 4.92 11.44
C ASP A 42 -8.43 4.86 11.39
N THR A 43 -7.87 3.72 10.95
CA THR A 43 -6.42 3.50 10.86
C THR A 43 -5.75 4.20 9.68
N ILE A 44 -6.46 4.40 8.55
CA ILE A 44 -6.00 5.18 7.39
C ILE A 44 -6.82 6.46 7.30
N GLY A 45 -6.74 7.31 8.32
CA GLY A 45 -7.52 8.55 8.44
C GLY A 45 -7.32 9.61 7.34
N THR A 46 -6.67 9.32 6.20
CA THR A 46 -6.55 10.29 5.09
C THR A 46 -6.34 9.63 3.72
N LYS A 47 -7.02 10.15 2.68
CA LYS A 47 -6.84 9.79 1.26
C LYS A 47 -5.36 9.74 0.82
N ARG A 48 -4.55 10.68 1.29
CA ARG A 48 -3.10 10.75 0.99
C ARG A 48 -2.35 9.50 1.45
N MET A 49 -2.70 8.98 2.62
CA MET A 49 -2.04 7.83 3.23
C MET A 49 -2.40 6.53 2.49
N ARG A 50 -3.66 6.37 2.10
CA ARG A 50 -4.12 5.27 1.23
C ARG A 50 -3.34 5.24 -0.08
N ASN A 51 -3.20 6.39 -0.74
CA ASN A 51 -2.46 6.50 -2.01
C ASN A 51 -0.98 6.15 -1.84
N TRP A 52 -0.36 6.54 -0.72
CA TRP A 52 1.03 6.21 -0.42
C TRP A 52 1.26 4.74 -0.12
N ILE A 53 0.32 4.07 0.56
CA ILE A 53 0.37 2.63 0.82
C ILE A 53 0.18 1.87 -0.49
N ALA A 54 -0.92 2.13 -1.22
CA ALA A 54 -1.21 1.48 -2.50
C ALA A 54 -0.05 1.64 -3.49
N GLY A 55 0.49 2.86 -3.63
CA GLY A 55 1.62 3.10 -4.51
C GLY A 55 2.93 2.48 -4.03
N TYR A 56 3.09 2.15 -2.74
CA TYR A 56 4.26 1.41 -2.26
C TYR A 56 4.12 -0.07 -2.56
N ILE A 57 2.92 -0.63 -2.36
CA ILE A 57 2.57 -2.02 -2.69
C ILE A 57 2.78 -2.28 -4.19
N THR A 58 2.23 -1.44 -5.06
CA THR A 58 2.41 -1.57 -6.52
C THR A 58 3.90 -1.57 -6.90
N ARG A 59 4.68 -0.63 -6.36
CA ARG A 59 6.12 -0.54 -6.62
C ARG A 59 6.90 -1.75 -6.08
N TYR A 60 6.46 -2.32 -4.96
CA TYR A 60 7.07 -3.50 -4.36
C TYR A 60 6.83 -4.74 -5.23
N ILE A 61 5.59 -4.97 -5.67
CA ILE A 61 5.23 -6.10 -6.53
C ILE A 61 5.97 -6.02 -7.86
N GLN A 62 5.96 -4.85 -8.49
CA GLN A 62 6.61 -4.62 -9.77
C GLN A 62 8.14 -4.85 -9.73
N ARG A 63 8.77 -4.65 -8.57
CA ARG A 63 10.19 -4.97 -8.33
C ARG A 63 10.48 -6.43 -7.98
N ARG A 64 9.44 -7.19 -7.63
CA ARG A 64 9.55 -8.61 -7.28
C ARG A 64 9.36 -9.51 -8.50
N THR A 65 8.70 -8.98 -9.53
CA THR A 65 8.41 -9.66 -10.81
C THR A 65 9.50 -9.42 -11.87
N ASP A 66 10.33 -8.39 -11.68
CA ASP A 66 11.58 -8.14 -12.42
C ASP A 66 12.71 -9.02 -11.87
#